data_AF-A0A834M278-F1
#
_entry.id   AF-A0A834M278-F1
#
_cell.length_a   1.000
_cell.length_b   1.000
_cell.length_c   1.000
_cell.angle_alpha   90.00
_cell.angle_beta   90.00
_cell.angle_gamma   90.00
#
_symmetry.space_group_name_H-M   'P 1'
#
loop_
_entity.id
_entity.type
_entity.pdbx_description
1 polymer ?
#
loop_
_entity_poly.entity_id
_entity_poly.type
_entity_poly.pdbx_seq_one_letter_code
_entity_poly.pdbx_strand_id
1 'polypeptide(L)'
;MLLEARAPQGIESGIKRQIGGWIGQSQKSIVRNQRNQNLIKMKLFVVLFAGLAMALAAPQNPADAQAQVLRYENDNIGVEGYNFNYETSNGIQQQEQGTLQNAGTENEVIQVRGSFTYTGPDGVTYTVTYIADENGFQPQGAHLPSK
;
A
#
# COMPACT_ATOMS: atom_id res chain seq x y z
N MET A 1 92.92 -9.63 2.97
CA MET A 1 92.48 -10.58 1.94
C MET A 1 91.11 -11.08 2.37
N LEU A 2 90.06 -10.59 1.70
CA LEU A 2 88.67 -10.94 1.93
C LEU A 2 88.40 -12.35 1.39
N LEU A 3 87.45 -13.08 1.99
CA LEU A 3 86.63 -14.01 1.23
C LEU A 3 85.17 -13.79 1.61
N GLU A 4 84.50 -12.97 0.80
CA GLU A 4 83.05 -12.79 0.85
C GLU A 4 82.38 -14.10 0.44
N ALA A 5 81.54 -14.66 1.32
CA ALA A 5 80.69 -15.79 1.00
C ALA A 5 79.51 -15.30 0.15
N ARG A 6 79.61 -15.48 -1.18
CA ARG A 6 78.54 -15.15 -2.12
C ARG A 6 77.49 -16.26 -2.14
N ALA A 7 76.27 -15.97 -1.66
CA ALA A 7 75.15 -16.90 -1.76
C ALA A 7 74.81 -17.19 -3.25
N PRO A 8 74.47 -18.45 -3.61
CA PRO A 8 74.10 -18.79 -4.98
C PRO A 8 72.78 -18.10 -5.37
N GLN A 9 72.87 -17.21 -6.37
CA GLN A 9 71.79 -16.33 -6.86
C GLN A 9 70.50 -17.07 -7.28
N GLY A 10 70.54 -18.39 -7.47
CA GLY A 10 69.40 -19.20 -7.87
C GLY A 10 68.38 -19.49 -6.76
N ILE A 11 68.84 -19.72 -5.52
CA ILE A 11 67.98 -20.23 -4.42
C ILE A 11 67.01 -19.16 -3.94
N GLU A 12 67.44 -17.90 -3.85
CA GLU A 12 66.58 -16.79 -3.41
C GLU A 12 65.43 -16.52 -4.40
N SER A 13 65.68 -16.69 -5.70
CA SER A 13 64.65 -16.45 -6.73
C SER A 13 63.53 -17.50 -6.69
N GLY A 14 63.86 -18.76 -6.41
CA GLY A 14 62.88 -19.85 -6.27
C GLY A 14 61.99 -19.67 -5.04
N ILE A 15 62.59 -19.35 -3.89
CA ILE A 15 61.87 -19.13 -2.63
C ILE A 15 60.94 -17.92 -2.76
N LYS A 16 61.42 -16.79 -3.32
CA LYS A 16 60.60 -15.58 -3.52
C LYS A 16 59.41 -15.81 -4.45
N ARG A 17 59.56 -16.63 -5.49
CA ARG A 17 58.44 -17.03 -6.37
C ARG A 17 57.43 -17.92 -5.66
N GLN A 18 57.88 -18.87 -4.86
CA GLN A 18 57.01 -19.81 -4.16
C GLN A 18 56.17 -19.11 -3.07
N ILE A 19 56.79 -18.26 -2.25
CA ILE A 19 56.08 -17.50 -1.21
C ILE A 19 55.15 -16.43 -1.81
N GLY A 20 55.57 -15.76 -2.89
CA GLY A 20 54.74 -14.76 -3.56
C GLY A 20 53.48 -15.35 -4.20
N GLY A 21 53.58 -16.56 -4.77
CA GLY A 21 52.44 -17.31 -5.28
C GLY A 21 51.45 -17.70 -4.16
N TRP A 22 51.96 -18.22 -3.04
CA TRP A 22 51.13 -18.61 -1.89
C TRP A 22 50.42 -17.41 -1.24
N ILE A 23 51.13 -16.29 -1.03
CA ILE A 23 50.56 -15.05 -0.51
C ILE A 23 49.51 -14.48 -1.48
N GLY A 24 49.79 -14.47 -2.78
CA GLY A 24 48.84 -13.99 -3.79
C GLY A 24 47.56 -14.83 -3.89
N GLN A 25 47.67 -16.16 -3.76
CA GLN A 25 46.52 -17.06 -3.73
C GLN A 25 45.69 -16.87 -2.45
N SER A 26 46.35 -16.68 -1.30
CA SER A 26 45.68 -16.40 -0.02
C SER A 26 44.96 -15.03 -0.03
N GLN A 27 45.56 -14.00 -0.61
CA GLN A 27 44.92 -12.69 -0.73
C GLN A 27 43.69 -12.74 -1.66
N LYS A 28 43.78 -13.47 -2.78
CA LYS A 28 42.65 -13.67 -3.71
C LYS A 28 41.51 -14.49 -3.11
N SER A 29 41.78 -15.44 -2.22
CA SER A 29 40.73 -16.19 -1.52
C SER A 29 40.03 -15.34 -0.47
N ILE A 30 40.77 -14.50 0.27
CA ILE A 30 40.20 -13.57 1.26
C ILE A 30 39.27 -12.54 0.59
N VAL A 31 39.70 -11.93 -0.51
CA VAL A 31 38.87 -10.95 -1.25
C VAL A 31 37.63 -11.61 -1.85
N ARG A 32 37.74 -12.83 -2.39
CA ARG A 32 36.57 -13.60 -2.87
C ARG A 32 35.61 -13.94 -1.74
N ASN A 33 36.10 -14.36 -0.59
CA ASN A 33 35.26 -14.65 0.56
C ASN A 33 34.57 -13.39 1.08
N GLN A 34 35.28 -12.27 1.21
CA GLN A 34 34.71 -10.99 1.63
C GLN A 34 33.63 -10.50 0.65
N ARG A 35 33.87 -10.62 -0.67
CA ARG A 35 32.87 -10.31 -1.70
C ARG A 35 31.65 -11.20 -1.58
N ASN A 36 31.83 -12.51 -1.38
CA ASN A 36 30.72 -13.45 -1.22
C ASN A 36 29.90 -13.15 0.05
N GLN A 37 30.56 -12.81 1.15
CA GLN A 37 29.89 -12.37 2.39
C GLN A 37 29.07 -11.09 2.17
N ASN A 38 29.61 -10.09 1.46
CA ASN A 38 28.88 -8.88 1.13
C ASN A 38 27.70 -9.14 0.17
N LEU A 39 27.88 -10.04 -0.80
CA LEU A 39 26.81 -10.46 -1.71
C LEU A 39 25.68 -11.18 -0.97
N ILE A 40 26.01 -12.05 -0.01
CA ILE A 40 25.02 -12.74 0.84
C ILE A 40 24.26 -11.71 1.71
N LYS A 41 24.98 -10.78 2.35
CA LYS A 41 24.35 -9.70 3.13
C LYS A 41 23.44 -8.79 2.29
N MET A 42 23.88 -8.41 1.09
CA MET A 42 23.08 -7.60 0.17
C MET A 42 21.82 -8.34 -0.28
N LYS A 43 21.93 -9.62 -0.63
CA LYS A 43 20.77 -10.46 -0.99
C LYS A 43 19.78 -10.60 0.17
N LEU A 44 20.28 -10.83 1.38
CA LEU A 44 19.46 -10.86 2.60
C LEU A 44 18.73 -9.52 2.82
N PHE A 45 19.43 -8.40 2.66
CA PHE A 45 18.81 -7.07 2.76
C PHE A 45 17.71 -6.87 1.71
N VAL A 46 17.97 -7.22 0.44
CA VAL A 46 16.98 -7.08 -0.64
C VAL A 46 15.76 -7.97 -0.39
N VAL A 47 15.95 -9.23 0.02
CA VAL A 47 14.83 -10.13 0.33
C VAL A 47 14.01 -9.63 1.50
N LEU A 48 14.65 -9.10 2.55
CA LEU A 48 13.96 -8.57 3.73
C LEU A 48 13.17 -7.30 3.41
N PHE A 49 13.74 -6.37 2.63
CA PHE A 49 13.05 -5.17 2.16
C PHE A 49 11.90 -5.49 1.19
N ALA A 50 12.10 -6.43 0.26
CA ALA A 50 11.04 -6.88 -0.63
C ALA A 50 9.90 -7.58 0.14
N GLY A 51 10.22 -8.38 1.15
CA GLY A 51 9.24 -8.99 2.05
C GLY A 51 8.42 -7.95 2.82
N LEU A 52 9.08 -6.92 3.37
CA LEU A 52 8.41 -5.83 4.07
C LEU A 52 7.51 -5.00 3.14
N ALA A 53 7.96 -4.72 1.92
CA ALA A 53 7.16 -4.00 0.92
C ALA A 53 5.88 -4.77 0.54
N MET A 54 5.96 -6.10 0.39
CA MET A 54 4.79 -6.94 0.12
C MET A 54 3.80 -6.97 1.30
N ALA A 55 4.29 -6.97 2.54
CA ALA A 55 3.43 -6.93 3.72
C ALA A 55 2.63 -5.61 3.82
N LEU A 56 3.23 -4.48 3.39
CA LEU A 56 2.56 -3.17 3.37
C LEU A 56 1.59 -3.00 2.17
N ALA A 57 1.73 -3.81 1.12
CA ALA A 57 0.86 -3.78 -0.05
C ALA A 57 -0.34 -4.74 0.04
N ALA A 58 -0.50 -5.46 1.18
CA ALA A 58 -1.64 -6.33 1.38
C ALA A 58 -2.95 -5.52 1.47
N PRO A 59 -4.08 -6.03 0.92
CA PRO A 59 -5.35 -5.34 1.00
C PRO A 59 -5.74 -5.10 2.47
N GLN A 60 -6.03 -3.84 2.79
CA GLN A 60 -6.27 -3.38 4.16
C GLN A 60 -7.48 -4.06 4.81
N ASN A 61 -8.45 -4.50 4.01
CA ASN A 61 -9.61 -5.25 4.48
C ASN A 61 -10.02 -6.32 3.43
N PRO A 62 -9.80 -7.61 3.69
CA PRO A 62 -10.22 -8.68 2.80
C PRO A 62 -11.73 -8.68 2.51
N ALA A 63 -12.53 -8.15 3.44
CA ALA A 63 -13.98 -8.02 3.27
C ALA A 63 -14.35 -7.04 2.16
N ASP A 64 -13.58 -5.96 1.97
CA ASP A 64 -13.85 -4.97 0.91
C ASP A 64 -13.50 -5.54 -0.47
N ALA A 65 -12.42 -6.30 -0.57
CA ALA A 65 -11.99 -6.93 -1.83
C ALA A 65 -12.96 -8.00 -2.35
N GLN A 66 -13.78 -8.59 -1.47
CA GLN A 66 -14.76 -9.62 -1.79
C GLN A 66 -16.20 -9.16 -1.52
N ALA A 67 -16.42 -7.85 -1.39
CA ALA A 67 -17.74 -7.29 -1.10
C ALA A 67 -18.72 -7.64 -2.23
N GLN A 68 -19.90 -8.13 -1.84
CA GLN A 68 -20.99 -8.47 -2.75
C GLN A 68 -22.19 -7.59 -2.44
N VAL A 69 -22.95 -7.21 -3.46
CA VAL A 69 -24.22 -6.49 -3.29
C VAL A 69 -25.25 -7.46 -2.74
N LEU A 70 -25.76 -7.18 -1.53
CA LEU A 70 -26.80 -7.95 -0.85
C LEU A 70 -28.20 -7.46 -1.17
N ARG A 71 -28.36 -6.13 -1.28
CA ARG A 71 -29.62 -5.48 -1.64
C ARG A 71 -29.35 -4.40 -2.66
N TYR A 72 -30.23 -4.28 -3.64
CA TYR A 72 -30.23 -3.21 -4.62
C TYR A 72 -31.65 -2.89 -5.02
N GLU A 73 -32.05 -1.65 -4.79
CA GLU A 73 -33.34 -1.09 -5.13
C GLU A 73 -33.11 0.23 -5.86
N ASN A 74 -33.71 0.35 -7.03
CA ASN A 74 -33.71 1.58 -7.81
C ASN A 74 -35.10 1.74 -8.41
N ASP A 75 -35.92 2.53 -7.73
CA ASP A 75 -37.27 2.87 -8.15
C ASP A 75 -37.27 4.32 -8.65
N ASN A 76 -37.47 4.49 -9.95
CA ASN A 76 -37.53 5.80 -10.58
C ASN A 76 -38.91 5.96 -11.22
N ILE A 77 -39.76 6.75 -10.58
CA ILE A 77 -41.15 6.96 -11.00
C ILE A 77 -41.29 8.07 -12.07
N GLY A 78 -40.18 8.49 -12.68
CA GLY A 78 -40.13 9.57 -13.66
C GLY A 78 -39.70 10.90 -13.03
N VAL A 79 -40.39 11.99 -13.40
CA VAL A 79 -39.93 13.35 -13.12
C VAL A 79 -40.15 13.78 -11.67
N GLU A 80 -41.05 13.11 -10.95
CA GLU A 80 -41.51 13.52 -9.61
C GLU A 80 -40.60 13.04 -8.47
N GLY A 81 -39.77 12.02 -8.72
CA GLY A 81 -38.86 11.51 -7.70
C GLY A 81 -38.29 10.13 -8.00
N TYR A 82 -37.41 9.70 -7.09
CA TYR A 82 -36.80 8.38 -7.13
C TYR A 82 -36.48 7.90 -5.72
N ASN A 83 -36.41 6.58 -5.54
CA ASN A 83 -35.86 5.92 -4.37
C ASN A 83 -34.70 5.04 -4.81
N PHE A 84 -33.57 5.18 -4.14
CA PHE A 84 -32.38 4.39 -4.40
C PHE A 84 -31.83 3.83 -3.11
N ASN A 85 -31.45 2.57 -3.12
CA ASN A 85 -30.96 1.89 -1.94
C ASN A 85 -30.07 0.71 -2.33
N TYR A 86 -28.91 0.59 -1.69
CA TYR A 86 -28.07 -0.58 -1.83
C TYR A 86 -27.38 -0.94 -0.52
N GLU A 87 -27.04 -2.22 -0.41
CA GLU A 87 -26.30 -2.79 0.70
C GLU A 87 -25.26 -3.77 0.18
N THR A 88 -24.08 -3.77 0.79
CA THR A 88 -22.99 -4.69 0.47
C THR A 88 -22.60 -5.54 1.68
N SER A 89 -22.00 -6.69 1.42
CA SER A 89 -21.62 -7.67 2.44
C SER A 89 -20.54 -7.20 3.40
N ASN A 90 -19.79 -6.14 3.07
CA ASN A 90 -18.83 -5.49 3.95
C ASN A 90 -19.46 -4.37 4.82
N GLY A 91 -20.79 -4.26 4.84
CA GLY A 91 -21.52 -3.33 5.71
C GLY A 91 -21.62 -1.90 5.16
N ILE A 92 -21.40 -1.69 3.86
CA ILE A 92 -21.76 -0.42 3.23
C ILE A 92 -23.25 -0.45 2.96
N GLN A 93 -23.93 0.60 3.38
CA GLN A 93 -25.35 0.80 3.11
C GLN A 93 -25.56 2.23 2.63
N GLN A 94 -26.34 2.41 1.57
CA GLN A 94 -26.78 3.73 1.13
C GLN A 94 -28.26 3.68 0.85
N GLN A 95 -28.96 4.71 1.27
CA GLN A 95 -30.35 4.96 0.92
C GLN A 95 -30.50 6.44 0.58
N GLU A 96 -31.23 6.75 -0.48
CA GLU A 96 -31.60 8.11 -0.81
C GLU A 96 -32.94 8.16 -1.53
N GLN A 97 -33.60 9.29 -1.35
CA GLN A 97 -34.87 9.61 -1.99
C GLN A 97 -34.75 11.02 -2.56
N GLY A 98 -34.96 11.13 -3.87
CA GLY A 98 -35.13 12.40 -4.56
C GLY A 98 -36.61 12.73 -4.70
N THR A 99 -36.96 13.99 -4.41
CA THR A 99 -38.31 14.52 -4.57
C THR A 99 -38.26 15.84 -5.32
N LEU A 100 -39.15 16.01 -6.31
CA LEU A 100 -39.32 17.29 -6.99
C LEU A 100 -40.10 18.25 -6.08
N GLN A 101 -39.53 19.42 -5.81
CA GLN A 101 -40.12 20.50 -5.03
C GLN A 101 -40.53 21.64 -5.98
N ASN A 102 -41.65 22.29 -5.66
CA ASN A 102 -42.20 23.42 -6.40
C ASN A 102 -42.39 23.18 -7.92
N ALA A 103 -42.82 21.97 -8.29
CA ALA A 103 -43.05 21.56 -9.67
C ALA A 103 -43.94 22.56 -10.43
N GLY A 104 -43.50 22.98 -11.62
CA GLY A 104 -44.22 23.95 -12.46
C GLY A 104 -44.09 25.42 -12.05
N THR A 105 -43.10 25.76 -11.22
CA THR A 105 -42.78 27.15 -10.83
C THR A 105 -41.36 27.55 -11.22
N GLU A 106 -41.01 28.85 -11.12
CA GLU A 106 -39.63 29.31 -11.36
C GLU A 106 -38.62 28.76 -10.34
N ASN A 107 -39.08 28.26 -9.18
CA ASN A 107 -38.26 27.70 -8.11
C ASN A 107 -38.32 26.15 -8.09
N GLU A 108 -38.57 25.52 -9.23
CA GLU A 108 -38.57 24.07 -9.35
C GLU A 108 -37.17 23.51 -9.04
N VAL A 109 -37.08 22.65 -8.02
CA VAL A 109 -35.81 22.09 -7.56
C VAL A 109 -35.99 20.64 -7.10
N ILE A 110 -34.97 19.82 -7.28
CA ILE A 110 -34.94 18.47 -6.70
C ILE A 110 -34.30 18.56 -5.31
N GLN A 111 -35.04 18.13 -4.30
CA GLN A 111 -34.52 17.88 -2.96
C GLN A 111 -34.20 16.39 -2.81
N VAL A 112 -32.96 16.08 -2.41
CA VAL A 112 -32.52 14.72 -2.11
C VAL A 112 -32.31 14.58 -0.61
N ARG A 113 -32.89 13.54 -0.01
CA ARG A 113 -32.63 13.14 1.37
C ARG A 113 -32.06 11.75 1.38
N GLY A 114 -30.99 11.53 2.13
CA GLY A 114 -30.37 10.21 2.15
C GLY A 114 -29.49 9.98 3.36
N SER A 115 -28.95 8.78 3.40
CA SER A 115 -27.92 8.39 4.35
C SER A 115 -27.01 7.35 3.74
N PHE A 116 -25.73 7.43 4.07
CA PHE A 116 -24.77 6.38 3.79
C PHE A 116 -24.06 5.95 5.07
N THR A 117 -23.76 4.67 5.15
CA THR A 117 -23.10 4.02 6.28
C THR A 117 -21.94 3.18 5.75
N TYR A 118 -20.82 3.21 6.45
CA TYR A 118 -19.64 2.40 6.15
C TYR A 118 -18.87 2.05 7.42
N THR A 119 -18.07 0.99 7.38
CA THR A 119 -17.14 0.65 8.46
C THR A 119 -15.79 1.27 8.18
N GLY A 120 -15.27 2.06 9.12
CA GLY A 120 -13.96 2.69 9.01
C GLY A 120 -12.79 1.72 9.25
N PRO A 121 -11.55 2.13 8.97
CA PRO A 121 -10.35 1.32 9.19
C PRO A 121 -10.06 1.03 10.67
N ASP A 122 -10.71 1.77 11.57
CA ASP A 122 -10.72 1.58 13.03
C ASP A 122 -11.76 0.54 13.50
N GLY A 123 -12.56 -0.01 12.57
CA GLY A 123 -13.65 -0.94 12.87
C GLY A 123 -14.92 -0.27 13.38
N VAL A 124 -14.99 1.07 13.39
CA VAL A 124 -16.16 1.82 13.83
C VAL A 124 -17.10 2.02 12.64
N THR A 125 -18.40 1.83 12.85
CA THR A 125 -19.41 2.14 11.84
C THR A 125 -19.75 3.63 11.86
N TYR A 126 -19.57 4.26 10.71
CA TYR A 126 -19.86 5.68 10.48
C TYR A 126 -21.12 5.81 9.64
N THR A 127 -22.05 6.64 10.10
CA THR A 127 -23.26 7.00 9.37
C THR A 127 -23.30 8.50 9.14
N VAL A 128 -23.61 8.89 7.91
CA VAL A 128 -23.91 10.27 7.52
C VAL A 128 -25.33 10.31 6.99
N THR A 129 -26.14 11.19 7.55
CA THR A 129 -27.46 11.58 7.02
C THR A 129 -27.34 12.95 6.36
N TYR A 130 -28.00 13.18 5.25
CA TYR A 130 -27.88 14.45 4.53
C TYR A 130 -29.20 14.89 3.89
N ILE A 131 -29.29 16.21 3.69
CA ILE A 131 -30.26 16.85 2.82
C ILE A 131 -29.46 17.64 1.77
N ALA A 132 -29.80 17.47 0.50
CA ALA A 132 -29.29 18.27 -0.60
C ALA A 132 -30.47 19.01 -1.25
N ASP A 133 -30.43 20.34 -1.22
CA ASP A 133 -31.44 21.22 -1.80
C ASP A 133 -30.78 22.51 -2.35
N GLU A 134 -31.56 23.57 -2.57
CA GLU A 134 -31.09 24.89 -3.03
C GLU A 134 -29.98 25.49 -2.16
N ASN A 135 -29.92 25.12 -0.87
CA ASN A 135 -28.90 25.57 0.07
C ASN A 135 -27.63 24.68 0.04
N GLY A 136 -27.58 23.71 -0.88
CA GLY A 136 -26.48 22.78 -1.05
C GLY A 136 -26.58 21.54 -0.16
N PHE A 137 -25.45 20.85 0.01
CA PHE A 137 -25.34 19.60 0.76
C PHE A 137 -25.14 19.86 2.26
N GLN A 138 -26.04 19.33 3.08
CA GLN A 138 -26.12 19.56 4.51
C GLN A 138 -25.96 18.22 5.26
N PRO A 139 -24.73 17.75 5.49
CA PRO A 139 -24.48 16.47 6.15
C PRO A 139 -24.53 16.59 7.68
N GLN A 140 -24.98 15.51 8.30
CA GLN A 140 -25.08 15.33 9.75
C GLN A 140 -24.55 13.94 10.09
N GLY A 141 -23.70 13.86 11.10
CA GLY A 141 -23.10 12.61 11.55
C GLY A 141 -22.26 12.84 12.79
N ALA A 142 -22.17 11.85 13.68
CA ALA A 142 -21.48 11.98 14.96
C ALA A 142 -19.96 12.29 14.83
N HIS A 143 -19.38 11.97 13.68
CA HIS A 143 -17.96 12.16 13.36
C HIS A 143 -17.69 13.45 12.58
N LEU A 144 -18.74 14.19 12.20
CA LEU A 144 -18.60 15.43 11.46
C LEU A 144 -18.47 16.63 12.42
N PRO A 145 -17.72 17.67 12.05
CA PRO A 145 -17.70 18.91 12.83
C PRO A 145 -19.12 19.48 12.95
N SER A 146 -19.54 19.78 14.17
CA SER A 146 -20.71 20.63 14.39
C SER A 146 -20.33 22.07 14.04
N LYS A 147 -21.16 22.74 13.22
CA LYS A 147 -21.06 24.18 13.00
C LYS A 147 -21.63 24.97 14.16
#